data_AF-A0DYE3-F1
#
_entry.id   AF-A0DYE3-F1
#
_cell.length_a   1.000
_cell.length_b   1.000
_cell.length_c   1.000
_cell.angle_alpha   90.00
_cell.angle_beta   90.00
_cell.angle_gamma   90.00
#
_symmetry.space_group_name_H-M   'P 1'
#
loop_
_entity.id
_entity.type
_entity.pdbx_description
1 polymer ?
#
loop_
_entity_poly.entity_id
_entity_poly.type
_entity_poly.pdbx_seq_one_letter_code
_entity_poly.pdbx_strand_id
1 'polypeptide(L)'
;MAAISTLRFIGKFIFSHSNPKDPKYGKVVHPLFCFLISSVSYMYGSIKLESQNKEGIEDFQESQNTRNLIALGILFYVLLIVIARFGQAKFTIFYELMWACNLSLISSAYAFWKNKPLILAASMILVSIDQVLWYVDLLAYSLFKVWPIGVAKYLTWPSTTKLRLLTSFHHIFYLPLCLYFLRNQQGIPMSAWQISIGMSTILTIVSRLLTPKSIMLKGQKEEIYLNLNLSRQLWKDIPFKILTIADDKPWYLALPFLSFMWNSGNYILGYQLLNRISKYMNQ
;
A
#
# COMPACT_ATOMS: atom_id res chain seq x y z
N MET A 1 -37.01 -2.13 18.61
CA MET A 1 -36.92 -1.97 17.14
C MET A 1 -35.88 -0.92 16.71
N ALA A 2 -35.81 0.27 17.34
CA ALA A 2 -34.87 1.34 16.96
C ALA A 2 -33.38 0.93 16.95
N ALA A 3 -32.91 0.12 17.93
CA ALA A 3 -31.53 -0.33 17.97
C ALA A 3 -31.13 -1.20 16.76
N ILE A 4 -32.02 -2.09 16.31
CA ILE A 4 -31.78 -2.97 15.15
C ILE A 4 -31.71 -2.16 13.85
N SER A 5 -32.56 -1.13 13.70
CA SER A 5 -32.48 -0.22 12.55
C SER A 5 -31.18 0.59 12.53
N THR A 6 -30.73 1.06 13.69
CA THR A 6 -29.45 1.80 13.81
C THR A 6 -28.27 0.90 13.48
N LEU A 7 -28.23 -0.34 13.98
CA LEU A 7 -27.17 -1.31 13.64
C LEU A 7 -27.17 -1.66 12.15
N ARG A 8 -28.35 -1.85 11.53
CA ARG A 8 -28.44 -2.08 10.08
C ARG A 8 -27.97 -0.87 9.29
N PHE A 9 -28.27 0.34 9.73
CA PHE A 9 -27.80 1.57 9.09
C PHE A 9 -26.27 1.70 9.20
N ILE A 10 -25.71 1.49 10.40
CA ILE A 10 -24.26 1.51 10.64
C ILE A 10 -23.57 0.44 9.79
N GLY A 11 -24.07 -0.79 9.80
CA GLY A 11 -23.53 -1.87 8.96
C GLY A 11 -23.58 -1.52 7.48
N LYS A 12 -24.71 -0.98 7.00
CA LYS A 12 -24.83 -0.56 5.59
C LYS A 12 -23.91 0.60 5.24
N PHE A 13 -23.68 1.51 6.18
CA PHE A 13 -22.78 2.63 6.01
C PHE A 13 -21.32 2.16 5.99
N ILE A 14 -20.90 1.33 6.94
CA ILE A 14 -19.50 0.88 7.10
C ILE A 14 -19.08 -0.07 5.99
N PHE A 15 -19.90 -1.08 5.69
CA PHE A 15 -19.49 -2.13 4.77
C PHE A 15 -19.70 -1.72 3.31
N SER A 16 -18.71 -2.02 2.48
CA SER A 16 -18.83 -1.89 1.05
C SER A 16 -19.85 -2.90 0.53
N HIS A 17 -20.85 -2.39 -0.19
CA HIS A 17 -21.75 -3.23 -0.97
C HIS A 17 -21.28 -3.27 -2.42
N SER A 18 -21.72 -4.29 -3.15
CA SER A 18 -21.43 -4.49 -4.56
C SER A 18 -22.04 -3.43 -5.49
N ASN A 19 -22.82 -2.47 -4.99
CA ASN A 19 -23.41 -1.41 -5.83
C ASN A 19 -22.42 -0.24 -6.03
N PRO A 20 -21.75 -0.10 -7.20
CA PRO A 20 -20.80 0.98 -7.46
C PRO A 20 -21.43 2.38 -7.47
N LYS A 21 -22.76 2.48 -7.59
CA LYS A 21 -23.51 3.73 -7.65
C LYS A 21 -24.00 4.23 -6.28
N ASP A 22 -23.57 3.61 -5.18
CA ASP A 22 -23.97 4.05 -3.84
C ASP A 22 -23.54 5.51 -3.59
N PRO A 23 -24.47 6.43 -3.29
CA PRO A 23 -24.16 7.85 -3.09
C PRO A 23 -23.13 8.12 -2.00
N LYS A 24 -22.95 7.21 -1.02
CA LYS A 24 -21.98 7.40 0.07
C LYS A 24 -20.53 7.48 -0.45
N TYR A 25 -20.23 6.80 -1.55
CA TYR A 25 -18.87 6.75 -2.11
C TYR A 25 -18.42 8.08 -2.72
N GLY A 26 -19.36 8.94 -3.13
CA GLY A 26 -19.07 10.30 -3.63
C GLY A 26 -19.05 11.38 -2.55
N LYS A 27 -19.35 11.04 -1.29
CA LYS A 27 -19.37 11.99 -0.15
C LYS A 27 -18.10 11.84 0.67
N VAL A 28 -17.70 12.90 1.39
CA VAL A 28 -16.46 12.90 2.20
C VAL A 28 -16.44 11.86 3.32
N VAL A 29 -17.59 11.64 3.97
CA VAL A 29 -17.64 10.90 5.24
C VAL A 29 -17.18 9.47 5.09
N HIS A 30 -17.62 8.75 4.05
CA HIS A 30 -17.31 7.34 3.89
C HIS A 30 -15.84 7.08 3.48
N PRO A 31 -15.29 7.67 2.40
CA PRO A 31 -13.88 7.53 2.06
C PRO A 31 -12.94 7.93 3.20
N LEU A 32 -13.23 9.04 3.89
CA LEU A 32 -12.44 9.49 5.05
C LEU A 32 -12.51 8.48 6.20
N PHE A 33 -13.70 7.98 6.53
CA PHE A 33 -13.86 6.93 7.54
C PHE A 33 -13.06 5.67 7.17
N CYS A 34 -13.15 5.19 5.93
CA CYS A 34 -12.37 4.03 5.46
C CYS A 34 -10.86 4.26 5.61
N PHE A 35 -10.38 5.44 5.21
CA PHE A 35 -8.97 5.81 5.33
C PHE A 35 -8.50 5.83 6.79
N LEU A 36 -9.28 6.45 7.70
CA LEU A 36 -8.93 6.54 9.11
C LEU A 36 -8.89 5.16 9.77
N ILE A 37 -9.91 4.32 9.55
CA ILE A 37 -9.93 2.95 10.08
C ILE A 37 -8.76 2.15 9.51
N SER A 38 -8.51 2.21 8.21
CA SER A 38 -7.37 1.52 7.59
C SER A 38 -6.04 1.97 8.17
N SER A 39 -5.84 3.28 8.32
CA SER A 39 -4.60 3.84 8.88
C SER A 39 -4.40 3.42 10.33
N VAL A 40 -5.44 3.51 11.16
CA VAL A 40 -5.37 3.13 12.57
C VAL A 40 -5.13 1.62 12.72
N SER A 41 -5.90 0.78 12.02
CA SER A 41 -5.72 -0.68 12.09
C SER A 41 -4.35 -1.11 11.60
N TYR A 42 -3.86 -0.51 10.51
CA TYR A 42 -2.53 -0.77 9.96
C TYR A 42 -1.42 -0.36 10.93
N MET A 43 -1.47 0.87 11.45
CA MET A 43 -0.46 1.37 12.38
C MET A 43 -0.48 0.60 13.70
N TYR A 44 -1.65 0.42 14.31
CA TYR A 44 -1.80 -0.34 15.55
C TYR A 44 -1.32 -1.79 15.37
N GLY A 45 -1.70 -2.44 14.27
CA GLY A 45 -1.27 -3.80 13.94
C GLY A 45 0.25 -3.90 13.81
N SER A 46 0.88 -3.00 13.05
CA SER A 46 2.34 -2.99 12.89
C SER A 46 3.08 -2.80 14.21
N ILE A 47 2.65 -1.87 15.06
CA ILE A 47 3.23 -1.62 16.39
C ILE A 47 3.04 -2.83 17.30
N LYS A 48 1.84 -3.43 17.30
CA LYS A 48 1.55 -4.59 18.15
C LYS A 48 2.38 -5.81 17.75
N LEU A 49 2.48 -6.07 16.45
CA LEU A 49 3.28 -7.18 15.92
C LEU A 49 4.79 -6.97 16.18
N GLU A 50 5.28 -5.74 16.04
CA GLU A 50 6.66 -5.40 16.40
C GLU A 50 6.93 -5.61 17.89
N SER A 51 6.04 -5.14 18.78
CA SER A 51 6.21 -5.31 20.23
C SER A 51 6.22 -6.77 20.71
N GLN A 52 5.64 -7.66 19.91
CA GLN A 52 5.62 -9.10 20.18
C GLN A 52 6.88 -9.82 19.68
N ASN A 53 7.66 -9.17 18.83
CA ASN A 53 8.86 -9.75 18.27
C ASN A 53 10.06 -9.51 19.18
N LYS A 54 10.85 -10.57 19.40
CA LYS A 54 12.07 -10.52 20.22
C LYS A 54 13.33 -10.36 19.37
N GLU A 55 13.23 -10.56 18.05
CA GLU A 55 14.35 -10.30 17.14
C GLU A 55 14.56 -8.79 17.06
N GLY A 56 15.69 -8.35 17.60
CA GLY A 56 16.11 -6.96 17.48
C GLY A 56 16.70 -6.69 16.10
N ILE A 57 16.38 -5.52 15.58
CA ILE A 57 17.19 -4.83 14.57
C ILE A 57 17.81 -3.64 15.29
N GLU A 58 19.06 -3.32 14.99
CA GLU A 58 19.74 -2.22 15.66
C GLU A 58 19.01 -0.91 15.32
N ASP A 59 18.96 -0.01 16.29
CA ASP A 59 18.46 1.34 16.10
C ASP A 59 19.16 2.03 14.92
N PHE A 60 18.47 3.00 14.30
CA PHE A 60 19.08 3.77 13.22
C PHE A 60 20.34 4.50 13.71
N GLN A 61 21.41 4.44 12.93
CA GLN A 61 22.67 5.11 13.25
C GLN A 61 22.61 6.62 13.00
N GLU A 62 21.71 7.09 12.12
CA GLU A 62 21.53 8.51 11.84
C GLU A 62 21.01 9.25 13.07
N SER A 63 21.43 10.51 13.23
CA SER A 63 20.97 11.36 14.32
C SER A 63 19.44 11.50 14.37
N GLN A 64 18.87 11.71 15.57
CA GLN A 64 17.43 11.97 15.73
C GLN A 64 16.95 13.15 14.85
N ASN A 65 17.76 14.19 14.68
CA ASN A 65 17.43 15.34 13.83
C ASN A 65 17.29 14.93 12.37
N THR A 66 18.24 14.14 11.84
CA THR A 66 18.16 13.60 10.48
C THR A 66 16.88 12.79 10.29
N ARG A 67 16.57 11.89 11.22
CA ARG A 67 15.36 11.05 11.15
C ARG A 67 14.09 11.88 11.21
N ASN A 68 14.02 12.88 12.09
CA ASN A 68 12.87 13.78 12.18
C ASN A 68 12.65 14.56 10.87
N LEU A 69 13.73 15.06 10.25
CA LEU A 69 13.64 15.77 8.97
C LEU A 69 13.12 14.85 7.85
N ILE A 70 13.58 13.60 7.79
CA ILE A 70 13.06 12.62 6.82
C ILE A 70 11.60 12.27 7.10
N ALA A 71 11.22 12.04 8.36
CA ALA A 71 9.84 11.79 8.74
C ALA A 71 8.91 12.94 8.32
N LEU A 72 9.31 14.19 8.61
CA LEU A 72 8.58 15.39 8.21
C LEU A 72 8.51 15.53 6.68
N GLY A 73 9.60 15.25 5.97
CA GLY A 73 9.64 15.26 4.50
C GLY A 73 8.67 14.24 3.89
N ILE A 74 8.60 13.03 4.44
CA ILE A 74 7.64 12.00 4.01
C ILE A 74 6.20 12.44 4.27
N LEU A 75 5.90 12.96 5.48
CA LEU A 75 4.55 13.44 5.80
C LEU A 75 4.14 14.63 4.93
N PHE A 76 5.08 15.53 4.65
CA PHE A 76 4.86 16.63 3.72
C PHE A 76 4.57 16.11 2.31
N TYR A 77 5.30 15.09 1.83
CA TYR A 77 5.02 14.45 0.55
C TYR A 77 3.63 13.79 0.51
N VAL A 78 3.21 13.10 1.59
CA VAL A 78 1.84 12.55 1.70
C VAL A 78 0.81 13.68 1.64
N LEU A 79 1.03 14.79 2.34
CA LEU A 79 0.15 15.97 2.28
C LEU A 79 0.09 16.53 0.86
N LEU A 80 1.22 16.61 0.15
CA LEU A 80 1.25 17.01 -1.25
C LEU A 80 0.42 16.07 -2.13
N ILE A 81 0.50 14.75 -1.93
CA ILE A 81 -0.36 13.78 -2.63
C ILE A 81 -1.84 14.12 -2.41
N VAL A 82 -2.24 14.37 -1.16
CA VAL A 82 -3.64 14.71 -0.82
C VAL A 82 -4.07 15.98 -1.54
N ILE A 83 -3.33 17.07 -1.37
CA ILE A 83 -3.67 18.39 -1.94
C ILE A 83 -3.73 18.30 -3.47
N ALA A 84 -2.69 17.73 -4.07
CA ALA A 84 -2.56 17.59 -5.52
C ALA A 84 -3.72 16.79 -6.12
N ARG A 85 -4.03 15.63 -5.53
CA ARG A 85 -5.04 14.72 -6.08
C ARG A 85 -6.46 15.08 -5.68
N PHE A 86 -6.67 15.88 -4.64
CA PHE A 86 -8.01 16.34 -4.26
C PHE A 86 -8.71 17.07 -5.41
N GLY A 87 -7.99 17.87 -6.20
CA GLY A 87 -8.55 18.54 -7.38
C GLY A 87 -9.02 17.57 -8.48
N GLN A 88 -8.45 16.37 -8.56
CA GLN A 88 -8.73 15.38 -9.62
C GLN A 88 -9.73 14.32 -9.17
N ALA A 89 -9.55 13.80 -7.96
CA ALA A 89 -10.28 12.67 -7.38
C ALA A 89 -11.34 13.11 -6.36
N LYS A 90 -11.38 14.39 -5.98
CA LYS A 90 -12.22 14.90 -4.87
C LYS A 90 -12.02 14.03 -3.63
N PHE A 91 -13.10 13.54 -3.02
CA PHE A 91 -13.04 12.70 -1.81
C PHE A 91 -12.58 11.26 -2.06
N THR A 92 -12.51 10.79 -3.31
CA THR A 92 -12.03 9.42 -3.58
C THR A 92 -10.53 9.29 -3.34
N ILE A 93 -9.80 10.40 -3.20
CA ILE A 93 -8.39 10.40 -2.76
C ILE A 93 -8.19 9.64 -1.46
N PHE A 94 -9.15 9.68 -0.52
CA PHE A 94 -9.01 8.94 0.74
C PHE A 94 -8.99 7.42 0.52
N TYR A 95 -9.68 6.91 -0.50
CA TYR A 95 -9.52 5.50 -0.91
C TYR A 95 -8.14 5.26 -1.50
N GLU A 96 -7.63 6.16 -2.35
CA GLU A 96 -6.28 6.01 -2.91
C GLU A 96 -5.20 6.04 -1.82
N LEU A 97 -5.37 6.83 -0.75
CA LEU A 97 -4.42 6.84 0.37
C LEU A 97 -4.36 5.50 1.13
N MET A 98 -5.32 4.60 0.95
CA MET A 98 -5.32 3.28 1.57
C MET A 98 -4.48 2.24 0.81
N TRP A 99 -3.92 2.58 -0.37
CA TRP A 99 -2.94 1.73 -1.03
C TRP A 99 -1.74 1.47 -0.11
N ALA A 100 -1.22 0.23 -0.13
CA ALA A 100 -0.13 -0.20 0.73
C ALA A 100 1.11 0.70 0.59
N CYS A 101 1.43 1.20 -0.61
CA CYS A 101 2.51 2.16 -0.83
C CYS A 101 2.31 3.48 -0.06
N ASN A 102 1.09 4.03 -0.05
CA ASN A 102 0.78 5.27 0.65
C ASN A 102 0.78 5.08 2.17
N LEU A 103 0.20 3.98 2.68
CA LEU A 103 0.23 3.69 4.11
C LEU A 103 1.65 3.33 4.59
N SER A 104 2.47 2.73 3.75
CA SER A 104 3.88 2.46 4.05
C SER A 104 4.69 3.75 4.21
N LEU A 105 4.37 4.83 3.48
CA LEU A 105 4.97 6.15 3.71
C LEU A 105 4.65 6.65 5.14
N ILE A 106 3.38 6.57 5.56
CA ILE A 106 2.95 7.00 6.90
C ILE A 106 3.64 6.16 7.99
N SER A 107 3.68 4.83 7.82
CA SER A 107 4.35 3.94 8.77
C SER A 107 5.86 4.14 8.81
N SER A 108 6.50 4.47 7.67
CA SER A 108 7.92 4.80 7.61
C SER A 108 8.23 6.11 8.32
N ALA A 109 7.39 7.14 8.17
CA ALA A 109 7.54 8.38 8.92
C ALA A 109 7.45 8.13 10.44
N TYR A 110 6.50 7.30 10.87
CA TYR A 110 6.43 6.86 12.27
C TYR A 110 7.69 6.11 12.70
N ALA A 111 8.18 5.19 11.86
CA ALA A 111 9.38 4.40 12.13
C ALA A 111 10.60 5.30 12.33
N PHE A 112 10.82 6.29 11.46
CA PHE A 112 11.92 7.25 11.62
C PHE A 112 11.78 8.08 12.90
N TRP A 113 10.58 8.60 13.18
CA TRP A 113 10.34 9.41 14.38
C TRP A 113 10.62 8.61 15.66
N LYS A 114 10.12 7.37 15.73
CA LYS A 114 10.20 6.52 16.92
C LYS A 114 11.42 5.60 16.98
N ASN A 115 12.35 5.74 16.04
CA ASN A 115 13.51 4.88 15.93
C ASN A 115 13.11 3.38 15.88
N LYS A 116 12.19 3.03 14.98
CA LYS A 116 11.66 1.66 14.81
C LYS A 116 12.10 1.05 13.47
N PRO A 117 13.37 0.67 13.30
CA PRO A 117 13.87 0.09 12.05
C PRO A 117 13.11 -1.16 11.60
N LEU A 118 12.56 -1.95 12.53
CA LEU A 118 11.82 -3.17 12.18
C LEU A 118 10.51 -2.85 11.44
N ILE A 119 9.82 -1.78 11.84
CA ILE A 119 8.60 -1.30 11.17
C ILE A 119 8.95 -0.73 9.78
N LEU A 120 10.08 -0.03 9.66
CA LEU A 120 10.57 0.45 8.36
C LEU A 120 10.85 -0.73 7.42
N ALA A 121 11.59 -1.74 7.90
CA ALA A 121 11.90 -2.94 7.12
C ALA A 121 10.64 -3.70 6.70
N ALA A 122 9.69 -3.89 7.62
CA ALA A 122 8.41 -4.53 7.32
C ALA A 122 7.59 -3.76 6.27
N SER A 123 7.56 -2.41 6.37
CA SER A 123 6.89 -1.54 5.39
C SER A 123 7.56 -1.61 4.02
N MET A 124 8.90 -1.64 3.97
CA MET A 124 9.66 -1.82 2.74
C MET A 124 9.37 -3.17 2.08
N ILE A 125 9.39 -4.26 2.84
CA ILE A 125 9.08 -5.62 2.34
C ILE A 125 7.64 -5.68 1.81
N LEU A 126 6.67 -5.12 2.55
CA LEU A 126 5.25 -5.15 2.19
C LEU A 126 4.98 -4.66 0.76
N VAL A 127 5.69 -3.63 0.32
CA VAL A 127 5.47 -3.00 -1.00
C VAL A 127 6.51 -3.44 -2.03
N SER A 128 7.50 -4.22 -1.65
CA SER A 128 8.67 -4.51 -2.47
C SER A 128 8.36 -5.13 -3.83
N ILE A 129 7.43 -6.09 -3.90
CA ILE A 129 7.07 -6.71 -5.20
C ILE A 129 6.56 -5.67 -6.19
N ASP A 130 5.61 -4.82 -5.80
CA ASP A 130 5.09 -3.77 -6.68
C ASP A 130 6.21 -2.83 -7.14
N GLN A 131 7.08 -2.45 -6.21
CA GLN A 131 8.14 -1.48 -6.47
C GLN A 131 9.23 -2.04 -7.40
N VAL A 132 9.63 -3.30 -7.20
CA VAL A 132 10.58 -3.98 -8.08
C VAL A 132 9.98 -4.19 -9.48
N LEU A 133 8.72 -4.61 -9.57
CA LEU A 133 8.04 -4.77 -10.86
C LEU A 133 7.91 -3.41 -11.58
N TRP A 134 7.71 -2.32 -10.84
CA TRP A 134 7.78 -0.96 -11.36
C TRP A 134 9.14 -0.62 -11.96
N TYR A 135 10.25 -0.98 -11.29
CA TYR A 135 11.59 -0.73 -11.81
C TYR A 135 11.84 -1.49 -13.11
N VAL A 136 11.41 -2.75 -13.17
CA VAL A 136 11.49 -3.57 -14.39
C VAL A 136 10.70 -2.91 -15.53
N ASP A 137 9.47 -2.53 -15.27
CA ASP A 137 8.59 -1.89 -16.24
C ASP A 137 9.15 -0.54 -16.73
N LEU A 138 9.58 0.34 -15.81
CA LEU A 138 10.13 1.66 -16.15
C LEU A 138 11.43 1.55 -16.95
N LEU A 139 12.32 0.62 -16.58
CA LEU A 139 13.56 0.39 -17.31
C LEU A 139 13.28 -0.14 -18.72
N ALA A 140 12.42 -1.17 -18.83
CA ALA A 140 12.05 -1.75 -20.12
C ALA A 140 11.33 -0.73 -21.02
N TYR A 141 10.44 0.09 -20.47
CA TYR A 141 9.76 1.13 -21.25
C TYR A 141 10.73 2.24 -21.68
N SER A 142 11.69 2.61 -20.83
CA SER A 142 12.69 3.62 -21.17
C SER A 142 13.58 3.18 -22.33
N LEU A 143 14.03 1.91 -22.31
CA LEU A 143 14.94 1.34 -23.30
C LEU A 143 14.24 0.85 -24.59
N PHE A 144 13.10 0.17 -24.44
CA PHE A 144 12.46 -0.59 -25.53
C PHE A 144 11.02 -0.18 -25.82
N LYS A 145 10.44 0.76 -25.04
CA LYS A 145 9.04 1.20 -25.16
C LYS A 145 8.01 0.09 -24.93
N VAL A 146 8.37 -0.95 -24.17
CA VAL A 146 7.47 -2.06 -23.79
C VAL A 146 7.19 -2.09 -22.28
N TRP A 147 6.04 -2.61 -21.90
CA TRP A 147 5.63 -2.84 -20.51
C TRP A 147 5.57 -4.35 -20.24
N PRO A 148 6.69 -5.00 -19.89
CA PRO A 148 6.75 -6.47 -19.81
C PRO A 148 5.83 -7.06 -18.74
N ILE A 149 5.61 -6.34 -17.64
CA ILE A 149 4.73 -6.77 -16.55
C ILE A 149 3.40 -6.00 -16.60
N GLY A 150 3.46 -4.68 -16.82
CA GLY A 150 2.29 -3.82 -16.96
C GLY A 150 1.81 -3.14 -15.67
N VAL A 151 2.51 -3.30 -14.54
CA VAL A 151 2.17 -2.64 -13.26
C VAL A 151 2.33 -1.12 -13.31
N ALA A 152 3.25 -0.60 -14.12
CA ALA A 152 3.49 0.84 -14.28
C ALA A 152 2.92 1.41 -15.61
N LYS A 153 2.26 0.56 -16.42
CA LYS A 153 1.72 0.94 -17.74
C LYS A 153 0.76 2.13 -17.68
N TYR A 154 0.02 2.27 -16.58
CA TYR A 154 -0.92 3.36 -16.38
C TYR A 154 -0.26 4.75 -16.46
N LEU A 155 1.05 4.86 -16.25
CA LEU A 155 1.79 6.12 -16.37
C LEU A 155 1.72 6.73 -17.79
N THR A 156 1.45 5.90 -18.80
CA THR A 156 1.35 6.32 -20.20
C THR A 156 -0.07 6.40 -20.71
N TRP A 157 -1.07 6.17 -19.86
CA TRP A 157 -2.45 6.37 -20.27
C TRP A 157 -2.71 7.84 -20.57
N PRO A 158 -3.49 8.16 -21.63
CA PRO A 158 -3.83 9.56 -21.95
C PRO A 158 -4.54 10.30 -20.81
N SER A 159 -5.21 9.56 -19.92
CA SER A 159 -5.89 10.09 -18.73
C SER A 159 -4.94 10.37 -17.56
N THR A 160 -3.68 9.94 -17.62
CA THR A 160 -2.70 10.15 -16.54
C THR A 160 -2.12 11.55 -16.61
N THR A 161 -2.43 12.35 -15.60
CA THR A 161 -1.96 13.73 -15.52
C THR A 161 -0.50 13.81 -15.05
N LYS A 162 0.20 14.91 -15.40
CA LYS A 162 1.55 15.20 -14.86
C LYS A 162 1.59 15.20 -13.33
N LEU A 163 0.52 15.68 -12.71
CA LEU A 163 0.39 15.69 -11.26
C LEU A 163 0.27 14.28 -10.67
N ARG A 164 -0.42 13.37 -11.37
CA ARG A 164 -0.47 11.95 -11.00
C ARG A 164 0.90 11.29 -11.13
N LEU A 165 1.69 11.64 -12.15
CA LEU A 165 3.08 11.19 -12.27
C LEU A 165 3.92 11.65 -11.07
N LEU A 166 3.90 12.94 -10.73
CA LEU A 166 4.65 13.51 -9.60
C LEU A 166 4.28 12.85 -8.26
N THR A 167 2.98 12.66 -8.02
CA THR A 167 2.46 12.04 -6.80
C THR A 167 2.66 10.52 -6.75
N SER A 168 3.09 9.90 -7.85
CA SER A 168 3.50 8.49 -7.91
C SER A 168 5.02 8.33 -7.81
N PHE A 169 5.78 9.42 -7.67
CA PHE A 169 7.25 9.40 -7.61
C PHE A 169 7.80 8.61 -6.41
N HIS A 170 7.03 8.43 -5.34
CA HIS A 170 7.41 7.54 -4.24
C HIS A 170 7.67 6.10 -4.67
N HIS A 171 7.10 5.64 -5.78
CA HIS A 171 7.45 4.34 -6.32
C HIS A 171 8.95 4.24 -6.69
N ILE A 172 9.57 5.36 -7.06
CA ILE A 172 10.98 5.42 -7.44
C ILE A 172 11.88 5.54 -6.21
N PHE A 173 11.59 6.47 -5.31
CA PHE A 173 12.54 6.78 -4.22
C PHE A 173 12.34 5.97 -2.93
N TYR A 174 11.18 5.32 -2.73
CA TYR A 174 10.86 4.75 -1.42
C TYR A 174 11.76 3.58 -1.02
N LEU A 175 12.00 2.60 -1.90
CA LEU A 175 12.90 1.48 -1.61
C LEU A 175 14.35 1.95 -1.42
N PRO A 176 14.95 2.77 -2.31
CA PRO A 176 16.29 3.31 -2.11
C PRO A 176 16.44 4.05 -0.77
N LEU A 177 15.43 4.85 -0.38
CA LEU A 177 15.43 5.55 0.90
C LEU A 177 15.44 4.57 2.08
N CYS A 178 14.57 3.56 2.06
CA CYS A 178 14.51 2.57 3.14
C CYS A 178 15.80 1.75 3.22
N LEU A 179 16.33 1.29 2.09
CA LEU A 179 17.60 0.57 2.00
C LEU A 179 18.77 1.40 2.54
N TYR A 180 18.82 2.70 2.21
CA TYR A 180 19.85 3.59 2.73
C TYR A 180 19.83 3.57 4.27
N PHE A 181 18.69 3.81 4.91
CA PHE A 181 18.60 3.83 6.39
C PHE A 181 18.75 2.46 7.05
N LEU A 182 18.56 1.37 6.31
CA LEU A 182 18.78 0.00 6.77
C LEU A 182 20.17 -0.53 6.39
N ARG A 183 21.01 0.24 5.70
CA ARG A 183 22.27 -0.25 5.12
C ARG A 183 23.18 -0.88 6.18
N ASN A 184 23.33 -0.24 7.34
CA ASN A 184 24.24 -0.63 8.42
C ASN A 184 23.77 -1.86 9.22
N GLN A 185 22.64 -2.46 8.84
CA GLN A 185 22.11 -3.65 9.49
C GLN A 185 22.78 -4.89 8.91
N GLN A 186 23.14 -5.88 9.73
CA GLN A 186 23.76 -7.15 9.29
C GLN A 186 22.84 -8.03 8.40
N GLY A 187 21.67 -7.51 8.07
CA GLY A 187 20.64 -8.10 7.26
C GLY A 187 19.27 -7.66 7.76
N ILE A 188 18.27 -8.00 6.97
CA ILE A 188 16.88 -7.82 7.36
C ILE A 188 16.45 -9.07 8.14
N PRO A 189 15.96 -8.95 9.39
CA PRO A 189 15.55 -10.11 10.18
C PRO A 189 14.25 -10.71 9.63
N MET A 190 14.03 -12.01 9.85
CA MET A 190 12.86 -12.73 9.32
C MET A 190 11.55 -12.18 9.91
N SER A 191 11.60 -11.71 11.16
CA SER A 191 10.53 -10.96 11.81
C SER A 191 9.97 -9.81 10.97
N ALA A 192 10.80 -9.09 10.20
CA ALA A 192 10.32 -8.01 9.33
C ALA A 192 9.34 -8.53 8.27
N TRP A 193 9.65 -9.69 7.68
CA TRP A 193 8.75 -10.33 6.71
C TRP A 193 7.47 -10.85 7.38
N GLN A 194 7.57 -11.45 8.56
CA GLN A 194 6.40 -11.90 9.33
C GLN A 194 5.46 -10.74 9.67
N ILE A 195 6.01 -9.60 10.11
CA ILE A 195 5.25 -8.38 10.37
C ILE A 195 4.62 -7.88 9.07
N SER A 196 5.33 -7.91 7.95
CA SER A 196 4.78 -7.52 6.63
C SER A 196 3.59 -8.40 6.20
N ILE A 197 3.57 -9.70 6.55
CA ILE A 197 2.41 -10.59 6.33
C ILE A 197 1.22 -10.13 7.18
N GLY A 198 1.44 -9.82 8.46
CA GLY A 198 0.37 -9.30 9.32
C GLY A 198 -0.19 -7.97 8.80
N MET A 199 0.69 -7.06 8.38
CA MET A 199 0.33 -5.77 7.79
C MET A 199 -0.46 -5.94 6.49
N SER A 200 0.01 -6.77 5.54
CA SER A 200 -0.71 -7.05 4.29
C SER A 200 -2.08 -7.68 4.55
N THR A 201 -2.17 -8.60 5.52
CA THR A 201 -3.44 -9.25 5.90
C THR A 201 -4.44 -8.23 6.42
N ILE A 202 -4.02 -7.34 7.34
CA ILE A 202 -4.87 -6.26 7.86
C ILE A 202 -5.35 -5.37 6.71
N LEU A 203 -4.45 -4.91 5.84
CA LEU A 203 -4.81 -4.05 4.70
C LEU A 203 -5.81 -4.72 3.77
N THR A 204 -5.59 -5.99 3.45
CA THR A 204 -6.43 -6.73 2.50
C THR A 204 -7.83 -6.94 3.07
N ILE A 205 -7.93 -7.32 4.35
CA ILE A 205 -9.21 -7.49 5.05
C ILE A 205 -9.96 -6.15 5.13
N VAL A 206 -9.29 -5.10 5.62
CA VAL A 206 -9.92 -3.78 5.78
C VAL A 206 -10.34 -3.21 4.43
N SER A 207 -9.51 -3.32 3.39
CA SER A 207 -9.87 -2.90 2.03
C SER A 207 -11.08 -3.66 1.52
N ARG A 208 -11.11 -4.99 1.66
CA ARG A 208 -12.25 -5.79 1.18
C ARG A 208 -13.56 -5.43 1.88
N LEU A 209 -13.51 -5.20 3.18
CA LEU A 209 -14.68 -4.88 3.99
C LEU A 209 -15.18 -3.46 3.73
N LEU A 210 -14.28 -2.48 3.71
CA LEU A 210 -14.65 -1.07 3.74
C LEU A 210 -14.72 -0.43 2.36
N THR A 211 -13.99 -0.93 1.37
CA THR A 211 -13.92 -0.27 0.05
C THR A 211 -14.61 -1.09 -1.04
N PRO A 212 -15.42 -0.41 -1.89
CA PRO A 212 -16.01 -1.08 -3.04
C PRO A 212 -14.92 -1.44 -4.05
N LYS A 213 -15.16 -2.48 -4.85
CA LYS A 213 -14.29 -2.87 -5.97
C LYS A 213 -14.08 -1.72 -6.96
N SER A 214 -15.13 -0.92 -7.13
CA SER A 214 -15.23 0.14 -8.10
C SER A 214 -16.38 1.07 -7.73
N ILE A 215 -16.32 2.32 -8.21
CA ILE A 215 -17.34 3.34 -7.94
C ILE A 215 -17.69 4.09 -9.21
N MET A 216 -18.93 4.57 -9.27
CA MET A 216 -19.42 5.43 -10.33
C MET A 216 -19.92 6.74 -9.71
N LEU A 217 -19.17 7.81 -9.90
CA LEU A 217 -19.53 9.12 -9.36
C LEU A 217 -20.65 9.76 -10.20
N LYS A 218 -21.55 10.50 -9.54
CA LYS A 218 -22.63 11.21 -10.22
C LYS A 218 -22.07 12.17 -11.27
N GLY A 219 -22.51 12.00 -12.52
CA GLY A 219 -22.08 12.82 -13.66
C GLY A 219 -20.82 12.34 -14.37
N GLN A 220 -20.16 11.28 -13.89
CA GLN A 220 -19.07 10.62 -14.62
C GLN A 220 -19.62 9.47 -15.48
N LYS A 221 -19.05 9.32 -16.68
CA LYS A 221 -19.40 8.23 -17.62
C LYS A 221 -18.60 6.95 -17.36
N GLU A 222 -17.45 7.08 -16.72
CA GLU A 222 -16.52 5.98 -16.48
C GLU A 222 -16.55 5.53 -15.02
N GLU A 223 -16.33 4.23 -14.83
CA GLU A 223 -16.22 3.60 -13.53
C GLU A 223 -14.77 3.75 -13.00
N ILE A 224 -14.62 4.27 -11.79
CA ILE A 224 -13.33 4.33 -11.11
C ILE A 224 -13.08 2.98 -10.45
N TYR A 225 -12.07 2.27 -10.91
CA TYR A 225 -11.66 0.99 -10.35
C TYR A 225 -10.85 1.19 -9.06
N LEU A 226 -11.31 0.61 -7.94
CA LEU A 226 -10.79 0.77 -6.57
C LEU A 226 -10.49 -0.58 -5.92
N ASN A 227 -9.94 -1.54 -6.66
CA ASN A 227 -9.51 -2.83 -6.13
C ASN A 227 -8.24 -2.68 -5.24
N LEU A 228 -8.41 -1.95 -4.13
CA LEU A 228 -7.35 -1.57 -3.23
C LEU A 228 -6.70 -2.81 -2.63
N ASN A 229 -5.36 -2.78 -2.62
CA ASN A 229 -4.50 -3.81 -2.07
C ASN A 229 -4.83 -5.20 -2.61
N LEU A 230 -5.30 -5.26 -3.88
CA LEU A 230 -5.67 -6.50 -4.56
C LEU A 230 -6.66 -7.35 -3.76
N SER A 231 -7.51 -6.69 -2.97
CA SER A 231 -8.38 -7.38 -2.03
C SER A 231 -9.52 -8.17 -2.68
N ARG A 232 -9.75 -7.99 -3.99
CA ARG A 232 -10.80 -8.67 -4.76
C ARG A 232 -10.30 -9.36 -6.03
N GLN A 233 -9.35 -8.74 -6.73
CA GLN A 233 -8.80 -9.26 -7.98
C GLN A 233 -7.32 -8.94 -8.11
N LEU A 234 -6.65 -9.53 -9.09
CA LEU A 234 -5.36 -9.05 -9.57
C LEU A 234 -5.52 -7.87 -10.55
N TRP A 235 -4.43 -7.16 -10.84
CA TRP A 235 -4.38 -6.17 -11.92
C TRP A 235 -4.72 -6.81 -13.27
N LYS A 236 -5.63 -6.18 -14.03
CA LYS A 236 -6.09 -6.69 -15.34
C LYS A 236 -4.99 -6.75 -16.39
N ASP A 237 -3.96 -5.92 -16.27
CA ASP A 237 -2.83 -5.89 -17.20
C ASP A 237 -1.81 -7.01 -16.96
N ILE A 238 -1.93 -7.80 -15.87
CA ILE A 238 -1.00 -8.90 -15.59
C ILE A 238 -1.36 -10.13 -16.43
N PRO A 239 -0.44 -10.66 -17.26
CA PRO A 239 -0.76 -11.71 -18.24
C PRO A 239 -0.88 -13.12 -17.63
N PHE A 240 -0.49 -13.31 -16.36
CA PHE A 240 -0.37 -14.63 -15.75
C PHE A 240 -1.71 -15.15 -15.19
N LYS A 241 -2.43 -15.95 -15.98
CA LYS A 241 -3.76 -16.51 -15.63
C LYS A 241 -3.80 -17.27 -14.30
N ILE A 242 -2.70 -17.90 -13.89
CA ILE A 242 -2.65 -18.60 -12.60
C ILE A 242 -2.88 -17.66 -11.42
N LEU A 243 -2.42 -16.41 -11.54
CA LEU A 243 -2.56 -15.39 -10.49
C LEU A 243 -3.99 -14.85 -10.39
N THR A 244 -4.84 -15.08 -11.40
CA THR A 244 -6.22 -14.58 -11.46
C THR A 244 -7.27 -15.64 -11.10
N ILE A 245 -6.87 -16.86 -10.73
CA ILE A 245 -7.81 -17.98 -10.45
C ILE A 245 -8.78 -17.66 -9.32
N ALA A 246 -8.33 -16.88 -8.33
CA ALA A 246 -9.13 -16.52 -7.17
C ALA A 246 -9.86 -15.16 -7.30
N ASP A 247 -9.78 -14.51 -8.46
CA ASP A 247 -10.45 -13.23 -8.71
C ASP A 247 -11.97 -13.36 -8.50
N ASP A 248 -12.52 -12.41 -7.74
CA ASP A 248 -13.94 -12.35 -7.35
C ASP A 248 -14.50 -13.61 -6.65
N LYS A 249 -13.66 -14.57 -6.28
CA LYS A 249 -14.09 -15.71 -5.47
C LYS A 249 -14.53 -15.23 -4.07
N PRO A 250 -15.33 -16.05 -3.34
CA PRO A 250 -15.67 -15.78 -1.95
C PRO A 250 -14.42 -15.46 -1.12
N TRP A 251 -14.58 -14.58 -0.13
CA TRP A 251 -13.45 -14.01 0.62
C TRP A 251 -12.55 -15.08 1.26
N TYR A 252 -13.13 -16.20 1.71
CA TYR A 252 -12.42 -17.30 2.34
C TYR A 252 -11.55 -18.11 1.36
N LEU A 253 -11.73 -17.94 0.04
CA LEU A 253 -10.84 -18.49 -0.99
C LEU A 253 -9.90 -17.42 -1.53
N ALA A 254 -10.44 -16.24 -1.85
CA ALA A 254 -9.68 -15.15 -2.46
C ALA A 254 -8.60 -14.59 -1.54
N LEU A 255 -8.92 -14.33 -0.26
CA LEU A 255 -7.96 -13.71 0.66
C LEU A 255 -6.74 -14.62 0.93
N PRO A 256 -6.89 -15.91 1.31
CA PRO A 256 -5.72 -16.75 1.53
C PRO A 256 -4.86 -16.91 0.27
N PHE A 257 -5.49 -17.09 -0.90
CA PHE A 257 -4.77 -17.24 -2.16
C PHE A 257 -3.98 -15.97 -2.52
N LEU A 258 -4.63 -14.81 -2.53
CA LEU A 258 -4.00 -13.54 -2.91
C LEU A 258 -2.93 -13.14 -1.88
N SER A 259 -3.20 -13.31 -0.59
CA SER A 259 -2.21 -13.10 0.48
C SER A 259 -1.01 -14.01 0.31
N PHE A 260 -1.21 -15.30 -0.01
CA PHE A 260 -0.11 -16.22 -0.25
C PHE A 260 0.74 -15.76 -1.45
N MET A 261 0.14 -15.56 -2.62
CA MET A 261 0.87 -15.15 -3.83
C MET A 261 1.67 -13.87 -3.61
N TRP A 262 1.06 -12.87 -2.97
CA TRP A 262 1.70 -11.58 -2.75
C TRP A 262 2.83 -11.64 -1.72
N ASN A 263 2.61 -12.34 -0.60
CA ASN A 263 3.63 -12.47 0.43
C ASN A 263 4.78 -13.39 0.00
N SER A 264 4.53 -14.37 -0.87
CA SER A 264 5.60 -15.14 -1.53
C SER A 264 6.42 -14.26 -2.47
N GLY A 265 5.77 -13.38 -3.22
CA GLY A 265 6.43 -12.36 -4.05
C GLY A 265 7.31 -11.42 -3.22
N ASN A 266 6.75 -10.86 -2.15
CA ASN A 266 7.48 -10.03 -1.19
C ASN A 266 8.58 -10.80 -0.46
N TYR A 267 8.45 -12.10 -0.24
CA TYR A 267 9.52 -12.91 0.32
C TYR A 267 10.71 -12.99 -0.64
N ILE A 268 10.46 -13.28 -1.92
CA ILE A 268 11.51 -13.46 -2.93
C ILE A 268 12.15 -12.10 -3.28
N LEU A 269 11.34 -11.12 -3.68
CA LEU A 269 11.82 -9.83 -4.20
C LEU A 269 12.06 -8.78 -3.11
N GLY A 270 11.35 -8.89 -1.99
CA GLY A 270 11.57 -8.02 -0.82
C GLY A 270 12.61 -8.62 0.10
N TYR A 271 12.23 -9.65 0.84
CA TYR A 271 13.09 -10.19 1.89
C TYR A 271 14.42 -10.71 1.33
N GLN A 272 14.44 -11.66 0.40
CA GLN A 272 15.71 -12.25 -0.05
C GLN A 272 16.60 -11.27 -0.82
N LEU A 273 16.04 -10.59 -1.83
CA LEU A 273 16.81 -9.66 -2.65
C LEU A 273 17.32 -8.46 -1.84
N LEU A 274 16.45 -7.80 -1.07
CA LEU A 274 16.84 -6.61 -0.30
C LEU A 274 17.79 -6.98 0.86
N ASN A 275 17.63 -8.15 1.47
CA ASN A 275 18.58 -8.64 2.48
C ASN A 275 19.97 -8.89 1.88
N ARG A 276 20.06 -9.43 0.66
CA ARG A 276 21.34 -9.56 -0.04
C ARG A 276 21.95 -8.19 -0.32
N ILE A 277 21.18 -7.25 -0.88
CA ILE A 277 21.66 -5.89 -1.16
C ILE A 277 22.16 -5.21 0.12
N SER A 278 21.39 -5.29 1.21
CA SER A 278 21.77 -4.74 2.51
C SER A 278 23.11 -5.30 3.01
N LYS A 279 23.33 -6.61 2.86
CA LYS A 279 24.60 -7.25 3.23
C LYS A 279 25.77 -6.79 2.37
N TYR A 280 25.56 -6.60 1.07
CA TYR A 280 26.58 -6.07 0.16
C TYR A 280 26.94 -4.61 0.46
N MET A 281 25.99 -3.80 0.92
CA MET A 281 26.26 -2.40 1.28
C MET A 281 27.12 -2.22 2.54
N ASN A 282 27.34 -3.28 3.32
CA ASN A 282 28.17 -3.29 4.53
C ASN A 282 29.60 -3.79 4.32
N GLN A 283 29.92 -4.26 3.12
CA GLN A 283 31.26 -4.70 2.74
C GLN A 283 32.03 -3.53 2.15
#